data_AF-A0A7K2YJ78-F1
#
_entry.id   AF-A0A7K2YJ78-F1
#
_cell.length_a   1.000
_cell.length_b   1.000
_cell.length_c   1.000
_cell.angle_alpha   90.00
_cell.angle_beta   90.00
_cell.angle_gamma   90.00
#
_symmetry.space_group_name_H-M   'P 1'
#
loop_
_entity.id
_entity.type
_entity.pdbx_description
1 polymer ?
#
loop_
_entity_poly.entity_id
_entity_poly.type
_entity_poly.pdbx_seq_one_letter_code
_entity_poly.pdbx_strand_id
1 'polypeptide(L)'
;VARLDPRQVVLGLHENWSDWGTEQVRAALGGRPVQLRILPEQRLTHGRFLQWRVGERWHALTGNADLTRGALGTTASSAGGVELAVRTADGPTRVPDEGRTASGVAALRALARSGTPSTEPALILLGAEADIEGLHVVLARPEREPVVVSTSTDGSVGSWRELGSVPAGATTVTFPPAAGL
;
A
#
# COMPACT_ATOMS: atom_id res chain seq x y z
N VAL A 1 7.92 -5.88 -20.17
CA VAL A 1 8.74 -4.86 -19.47
C VAL A 1 10.17 -5.38 -19.28
N ALA A 2 10.91 -5.62 -20.35
CA ALA A 2 12.34 -5.99 -20.28
C ALA A 2 13.25 -4.77 -20.03
N ARG A 3 12.65 -3.57 -19.91
CA ARG A 3 13.32 -2.26 -19.94
C ARG A 3 13.59 -1.66 -18.55
N LEU A 4 13.23 -2.36 -17.48
CA LEU A 4 13.46 -1.96 -16.09
C LEU A 4 14.30 -3.03 -15.38
N ASP A 5 15.58 -3.10 -15.77
CA ASP A 5 16.59 -3.88 -15.04
C ASP A 5 17.55 -2.93 -14.30
N PRO A 6 17.13 -2.40 -13.13
CA PRO A 6 17.93 -1.43 -12.39
C PRO A 6 19.22 -2.07 -11.86
N ARG A 7 20.35 -1.38 -12.07
CA ARG A 7 21.66 -1.74 -11.49
C ARG A 7 21.69 -1.61 -9.97
N GLN A 8 20.84 -0.76 -9.40
CA GLN A 8 20.72 -0.52 -7.97
C GLN A 8 19.25 -0.25 -7.63
N VAL A 9 18.80 -0.82 -6.51
CA VAL A 9 17.49 -0.55 -5.95
C VAL A 9 17.66 -0.01 -4.54
N VAL A 10 17.04 1.15 -4.26
CA VAL A 10 16.87 1.70 -2.92
C VAL A 10 15.39 1.65 -2.60
N LEU A 11 15.02 1.01 -1.49
CA LEU A 11 13.63 0.83 -1.09
C LEU A 11 13.43 1.41 0.31
N GLY A 12 12.60 2.46 0.40
CA GLY A 12 12.12 3.03 1.65
C GLY A 12 10.85 2.33 2.13
N LEU A 13 10.80 1.97 3.39
CA LEU A 13 9.66 1.29 4.03
C LEU A 13 9.39 1.92 5.39
N HIS A 14 8.12 2.11 5.73
CA HIS A 14 7.72 2.31 7.12
C HIS A 14 7.54 0.92 7.76
N GLU A 15 8.08 0.74 8.97
CA GLU A 15 8.13 -0.55 9.65
C GLU A 15 6.73 -1.05 10.05
N ASN A 16 5.92 -0.17 10.61
CA ASN A 16 4.59 -0.44 11.13
C ASN A 16 3.46 0.12 10.23
N TRP A 17 3.70 1.19 9.47
CA TRP A 17 2.68 1.87 8.66
C TRP A 17 2.58 1.39 7.22
N SER A 18 3.49 0.53 6.77
CA SER A 18 3.38 -0.08 5.43
C SER A 18 2.88 -1.51 5.54
N ASP A 19 1.95 -1.88 4.65
CA ASP A 19 1.51 -3.27 4.50
C ASP A 19 2.34 -3.94 3.41
N TRP A 20 3.33 -4.75 3.81
CA TRP A 20 4.21 -5.46 2.88
C TRP A 20 4.57 -6.84 3.42
N GLY A 21 4.54 -7.84 2.53
CA GLY A 21 5.05 -9.18 2.83
C GLY A 21 6.52 -9.33 2.44
N THR A 22 7.32 -9.96 3.29
CA THR A 22 8.75 -10.23 2.99
C THR A 22 8.94 -11.03 1.71
N GLU A 23 8.08 -12.02 1.45
CA GLU A 23 8.15 -12.81 0.22
C GLU A 23 7.74 -12.02 -1.02
N GLN A 24 6.78 -11.10 -0.91
CA GLN A 24 6.39 -10.21 -2.01
C GLN A 24 7.54 -9.26 -2.37
N VAL A 25 8.18 -8.64 -1.38
CA VAL A 25 9.34 -7.77 -1.60
C VAL A 25 10.52 -8.57 -2.20
N ARG A 26 10.80 -9.76 -1.67
CA ARG A 26 11.85 -10.65 -2.19
C ARG A 26 11.58 -11.04 -3.65
N ALA A 27 10.35 -11.43 -3.98
CA ALA A 27 9.95 -11.79 -5.33
C ALA A 27 10.08 -10.60 -6.29
N ALA A 28 9.66 -9.39 -5.87
CA ALA A 28 9.78 -8.18 -6.68
C ALA A 28 11.25 -7.79 -6.95
N LEU A 29 12.13 -7.98 -5.98
CA LEU A 29 13.56 -7.70 -6.11
C LEU A 29 14.27 -8.74 -6.98
N GLY A 30 13.77 -9.97 -7.08
CA GLY A 30 14.35 -11.00 -7.95
C GLY A 30 15.80 -11.33 -7.61
N GLY A 31 16.17 -11.30 -6.33
CA GLY A 31 17.54 -11.56 -5.85
C GLY A 31 18.54 -10.42 -6.07
N ARG A 32 18.10 -9.26 -6.57
CA ARG A 32 18.97 -8.09 -6.77
C ARG A 32 19.46 -7.49 -5.44
N PRO A 33 20.67 -6.92 -5.41
CA PRO A 33 21.13 -6.15 -4.27
C PRO A 33 20.20 -4.94 -4.05
N VAL A 34 19.65 -4.87 -2.84
CA VAL A 34 18.76 -3.80 -2.41
C VAL A 34 19.35 -3.09 -1.20
N GLN A 35 19.25 -1.78 -1.18
CA GLN A 35 19.48 -0.96 -0.01
C GLN A 35 18.12 -0.64 0.62
N LEU A 36 17.90 -1.14 1.83
CA LEU A 36 16.66 -0.87 2.56
C LEU A 36 16.85 0.35 3.46
N ARG A 37 15.82 1.19 3.49
CA ARG A 37 15.72 2.39 4.31
C ARG A 37 14.47 2.26 5.17
N ILE A 38 14.66 2.14 6.48
CA ILE A 38 13.55 2.14 7.44
C ILE A 38 13.25 3.58 7.81
N LEU A 39 12.19 4.11 7.22
CA LEU A 39 11.79 5.51 7.30
C LEU A 39 11.17 5.81 8.67
N PRO A 40 11.39 7.01 9.22
CA PRO A 40 10.79 7.41 10.49
C PRO A 40 9.27 7.56 10.36
N GLU A 41 8.53 7.01 11.32
CA GLU A 41 7.07 7.08 11.40
C GLU A 41 6.62 8.31 12.20
N GLN A 42 7.11 9.49 11.80
CA GLN A 42 6.79 10.76 12.45
C GLN A 42 5.66 11.51 11.75
N ARG A 43 5.44 11.23 10.45
CA ARG A 43 4.41 11.85 9.64
C ARG A 43 3.85 10.84 8.65
N LEU A 44 2.54 10.61 8.73
CA LEU A 44 1.84 9.73 7.81
C LEU A 44 2.10 10.17 6.37
N THR A 45 2.73 9.32 5.58
CA THR A 45 2.99 9.55 4.16
C THR A 45 2.36 8.42 3.36
N HIS A 46 1.14 8.66 2.88
CA HIS A 46 0.43 7.75 1.95
C HIS A 46 0.80 7.97 0.48
N GLY A 47 1.86 8.74 0.22
CA GLY A 47 2.32 9.02 -1.13
C GLY A 47 3.07 7.82 -1.71
N ARG A 48 2.77 7.47 -2.96
CA ARG A 48 3.56 6.52 -3.73
C ARG A 48 4.49 7.31 -4.62
N PHE A 49 5.80 7.10 -4.43
CA PHE A 49 6.82 7.82 -5.16
C PHE A 49 7.85 6.84 -5.73
N LEU A 50 8.07 6.91 -7.03
CA LEU A 50 9.11 6.17 -7.73
C LEU A 50 10.03 7.16 -8.43
N GLN A 51 11.34 6.98 -8.30
CA GLN A 51 12.33 7.73 -9.05
C GLN A 51 13.34 6.78 -9.70
N TRP A 52 13.69 7.01 -10.96
CA TRP A 52 14.64 6.19 -11.69
C TRP A 52 15.50 7.03 -12.63
N ARG A 53 16.69 6.52 -12.95
CA ARG A 53 17.64 7.17 -13.85
C ARG A 53 17.86 6.33 -15.10
N VAL A 54 17.86 6.97 -16.27
CA VAL A 54 18.26 6.38 -17.56
C VAL A 54 19.35 7.24 -18.17
N GLY A 55 20.57 6.70 -18.28
CA GLY A 55 21.74 7.50 -18.64
C GLY A 55 21.98 8.58 -17.58
N GLU A 56 22.02 9.84 -17.98
CA GLU A 56 22.15 10.99 -17.07
C GLU A 56 20.79 11.53 -16.59
N ARG A 57 19.67 11.02 -17.13
CA ARG A 57 18.36 11.62 -16.95
C ARG A 57 17.59 11.00 -15.80
N TRP A 58 17.13 11.83 -14.87
CA TRP A 58 16.21 11.41 -13.81
C TRP A 58 14.75 11.53 -14.24
N HIS A 59 13.96 10.57 -13.80
CA HIS A 59 12.52 10.52 -13.97
C HIS A 59 11.88 10.24 -12.61
N ALA A 60 10.73 10.85 -12.37
CA ALA A 60 9.92 10.54 -11.19
C ALA A 60 8.47 10.25 -11.61
N LEU A 61 7.81 9.43 -10.80
CA LEU A 61 6.40 9.11 -10.90
C LEU A 61 5.80 9.22 -9.49
N THR A 62 4.70 9.97 -9.36
CA THR A 62 3.94 10.08 -8.11
C THR A 62 2.45 10.06 -8.41
N GLY A 63 1.64 9.53 -7.51
CA GLY A 63 0.20 9.41 -7.70
C GLY A 63 -0.44 8.42 -6.76
N ASN A 64 -1.60 7.90 -7.14
CA ASN A 64 -2.29 6.83 -6.40
C ASN A 64 -1.83 5.43 -6.81
N ALA A 65 -1.12 5.30 -7.94
CA ALA A 65 -0.66 4.02 -8.48
C ALA A 65 0.26 3.27 -7.52
N ASP A 66 -0.23 2.16 -6.95
CA ASP A 66 0.58 1.23 -6.16
C ASP A 66 1.78 0.71 -6.95
N LEU A 67 2.87 0.34 -6.25
CA LEU A 67 4.04 -0.29 -6.88
C LEU A 67 3.78 -1.77 -7.19
N THR A 68 2.68 -2.07 -7.87
CA THR A 68 2.22 -3.42 -8.22
C THR A 68 2.14 -3.60 -9.73
N ARG A 69 2.14 -4.87 -10.18
CA ARG A 69 1.89 -5.19 -11.59
C ARG A 69 0.50 -4.74 -12.04
N GLY A 70 -0.50 -4.81 -11.13
CA GLY A 70 -1.88 -4.40 -11.39
C GLY A 70 -2.01 -2.90 -11.69
N ALA A 71 -1.35 -2.07 -10.88
CA ALA A 71 -1.41 -0.61 -11.01
C ALA A 71 -0.49 -0.06 -12.11
N LEU A 72 0.66 -0.69 -12.36
CA LEU A 72 1.67 -0.15 -13.28
C LEU A 72 1.78 -0.89 -14.63
N GLY A 73 1.24 -2.10 -14.72
CA GLY A 73 1.53 -3.02 -15.82
C GLY A 73 0.33 -3.62 -16.53
N THR A 74 -0.88 -3.39 -16.05
CA THR A 74 -2.13 -3.87 -16.65
C THR A 74 -3.08 -2.73 -16.90
N THR A 75 -3.74 -2.74 -18.06
CA THR A 75 -4.76 -1.74 -18.39
C THR A 75 -6.04 -2.01 -17.61
N ALA A 76 -6.87 -0.99 -17.41
CA ALA A 76 -8.20 -1.15 -16.84
C ALA A 76 -9.05 -2.19 -17.60
N SER A 77 -8.92 -2.24 -18.93
CA SER A 77 -9.56 -3.26 -19.78
C SER A 77 -9.10 -4.70 -19.53
N SER A 78 -7.97 -4.89 -18.84
CA SER A 78 -7.39 -6.19 -18.51
C SER A 78 -7.43 -6.47 -17.00
N ALA A 79 -8.44 -5.92 -16.30
CA ALA A 79 -8.58 -5.99 -14.84
C ALA A 79 -7.48 -5.27 -14.03
N GLY A 80 -6.77 -4.32 -14.65
CA GLY A 80 -5.89 -3.39 -13.94
C GLY A 80 -6.67 -2.29 -13.21
N GLY A 81 -6.00 -1.59 -12.29
CA GLY A 81 -6.57 -0.42 -11.62
C GLY A 81 -6.72 0.78 -12.56
N VAL A 82 -7.57 1.74 -12.17
CA VAL A 82 -7.60 3.08 -12.80
C VAL A 82 -6.77 4.00 -11.93
N GLU A 83 -5.53 4.22 -12.36
CA GLU A 83 -4.56 5.01 -11.62
C GLU A 83 -4.28 6.36 -12.30
N LEU A 84 -4.14 7.40 -11.50
CA LEU A 84 -3.64 8.71 -11.89
C LEU A 84 -2.22 8.89 -11.35
N ALA A 85 -1.28 9.14 -12.27
CA ALA A 85 0.09 9.42 -11.90
C ALA A 85 0.67 10.59 -12.70
N VAL A 86 1.43 11.43 -12.02
CA VAL A 86 2.22 12.51 -12.59
C VAL A 86 3.63 11.98 -12.82
N ARG A 87 4.08 12.05 -14.08
CA ARG A 87 5.46 11.76 -14.46
C ARG A 87 6.21 13.06 -14.70
N THR A 88 7.36 13.20 -14.07
CA THR A 88 8.29 14.32 -14.32
C THR A 88 9.65 13.80 -14.78
N ALA A 89 10.45 14.69 -15.36
CA ALA A 89 11.85 14.44 -15.71
C ALA A 89 12.70 15.62 -15.22
N ASP A 90 13.99 15.36 -14.99
CA ASP A 90 15.00 16.37 -14.67
C ASP A 90 14.78 17.11 -13.32
N GLY A 91 13.93 16.54 -12.46
CA GLY A 91 13.72 17.02 -11.10
C GLY A 91 14.84 16.59 -10.13
N PRO A 92 14.95 17.24 -8.96
CA PRO A 92 15.94 16.88 -7.95
C PRO A 92 15.77 15.43 -7.49
N THR A 93 16.87 14.74 -7.21
CA THR A 93 16.84 13.41 -6.63
C THR A 93 16.24 13.47 -5.23
N ARG A 94 15.28 12.58 -4.96
CA ARG A 94 14.63 12.39 -3.66
C ARG A 94 14.88 10.95 -3.22
N VAL A 95 16.16 10.58 -3.12
CA VAL A 95 16.51 9.30 -2.49
C VAL A 95 16.04 9.40 -1.03
N PRO A 96 15.47 8.33 -0.46
CA PRO A 96 15.21 8.29 0.97
C PRO A 96 16.56 8.29 1.71
N ASP A 97 17.05 9.48 2.01
CA ASP A 97 18.27 9.71 2.78
C ASP A 97 17.98 9.64 4.29
N GLU A 98 16.71 9.76 4.64
CA GLU A 98 16.17 9.61 5.97
C GLU A 98 16.04 8.14 6.36
N GLY A 99 16.15 7.88 7.67
CA GLY A 99 15.91 6.57 8.24
C GLY A 99 17.15 5.70 8.40
N ARG A 100 16.96 4.54 9.05
CA ARG A 100 18.06 3.60 9.31
C ARG A 100 18.34 2.75 8.09
N THR A 101 19.63 2.58 7.78
CA THR A 101 20.07 1.64 6.75
C THR A 101 19.93 0.22 7.25
N ALA A 102 19.24 -0.62 6.50
CA ALA A 102 19.28 -2.06 6.70
C ALA A 102 19.86 -2.72 5.44
N SER A 103 20.89 -3.54 5.61
CA SER A 103 21.56 -4.20 4.49
C SER A 103 20.95 -5.58 4.23
N GLY A 104 20.50 -5.77 2.98
CA GLY A 104 20.10 -7.06 2.46
C GLY A 104 18.71 -7.55 2.89
N VAL A 105 18.21 -8.52 2.12
CA VAL A 105 16.89 -9.15 2.30
C VAL A 105 16.76 -9.86 3.66
N ALA A 106 17.87 -10.20 4.32
CA ALA A 106 17.87 -10.77 5.67
C ALA A 106 17.27 -9.80 6.70
N ALA A 107 17.47 -8.49 6.53
CA ALA A 107 16.86 -7.49 7.39
C ALA A 107 15.33 -7.44 7.25
N LEU A 108 14.78 -7.78 6.08
CA LEU A 108 13.32 -7.88 5.89
C LEU A 108 12.70 -8.95 6.78
N ARG A 109 13.40 -10.08 7.03
CA ARG A 109 12.88 -11.14 7.92
C ARG A 109 12.73 -10.68 9.36
N ALA A 110 13.61 -9.81 9.84
CA ALA A 110 13.52 -9.25 11.19
C ALA A 110 12.38 -8.22 11.31
N LEU A 111 12.01 -7.59 10.20
CA LEU A 111 10.95 -6.58 10.10
C LEU A 111 9.60 -7.17 9.65
N ALA A 112 9.60 -8.41 9.18
CA ALA A 112 8.41 -9.10 8.72
C ALA A 112 7.49 -9.32 9.92
N ARG A 113 6.38 -8.58 9.98
CA ARG A 113 5.22 -9.09 10.71
C ARG A 113 4.87 -10.42 10.04
N SER A 114 4.78 -11.49 10.82
CA SER A 114 4.39 -12.83 10.37
C SER A 114 2.95 -12.79 9.84
N GLY A 115 2.74 -12.20 8.67
CA GLY A 115 1.51 -12.31 7.91
C GLY A 115 1.50 -13.71 7.35
N THR A 116 0.67 -14.58 7.93
CA THR A 116 0.34 -15.87 7.32
C THR A 116 -0.22 -15.58 5.92
N PRO A 117 0.30 -16.24 4.86
CA PRO A 117 -0.32 -16.12 3.55
C PRO A 117 -1.74 -16.68 3.66
N SER A 118 -2.73 -15.78 3.65
CA SER A 118 -4.14 -16.16 3.58
C SER A 118 -4.36 -16.81 2.22
N THR A 119 -4.60 -18.12 2.24
CA THR A 119 -5.18 -18.86 1.11
C THR A 119 -6.69 -18.68 1.05
N GLU A 120 -7.27 -17.98 2.03
CA GLU A 120 -8.70 -17.67 2.02
C GLU A 120 -8.99 -16.51 1.07
N PRO A 121 -10.16 -16.54 0.41
CA PRO A 121 -10.61 -15.45 -0.45
C PRO A 121 -10.50 -14.12 0.30
N ALA A 122 -9.63 -13.22 -0.19
CA ALA A 122 -9.51 -11.90 0.41
C ALA A 122 -10.88 -11.20 0.36
N LEU A 123 -11.32 -10.69 1.51
CA LEU A 123 -12.43 -9.75 1.58
C LEU A 123 -12.09 -8.55 0.68
N ILE A 124 -12.91 -8.30 -0.34
CA ILE A 124 -12.72 -7.13 -1.21
C ILE A 124 -13.74 -6.07 -0.80
N LEU A 125 -13.26 -5.04 -0.09
CA LEU A 125 -13.98 -3.79 0.08
C LEU A 125 -13.92 -3.03 -1.26
N LEU A 126 -15.07 -2.68 -1.83
CA LEU A 126 -15.13 -1.84 -3.05
C LEU A 126 -15.00 -0.36 -2.71
N GLY A 127 -15.55 0.07 -1.58
CA GLY A 127 -15.50 1.47 -1.18
C GLY A 127 -16.01 1.71 0.22
N ALA A 128 -15.50 2.77 0.83
CA ALA A 128 -16.02 3.38 2.04
C ALA A 128 -16.12 4.89 1.81
N GLU A 129 -17.32 5.46 1.98
CA GLU A 129 -17.59 6.88 1.81
C GLU A 129 -18.21 7.43 3.09
N ALA A 130 -17.72 8.58 3.55
CA ALA A 130 -18.27 9.27 4.72
C ALA A 130 -18.97 10.55 4.28
N ASP A 131 -20.22 10.73 4.69
CA ASP A 131 -21.02 11.94 4.45
C ASP A 131 -21.82 12.36 5.70
N ILE A 132 -22.87 13.18 5.51
CA ILE A 132 -23.74 13.65 6.62
C ILE A 132 -24.64 12.54 7.20
N GLU A 133 -24.93 11.50 6.43
CA GLU A 133 -25.73 10.34 6.86
C GLU A 133 -24.87 9.27 7.53
N GLY A 134 -23.56 9.28 7.30
CA GLY A 134 -22.58 8.51 8.06
C GLY A 134 -21.54 7.83 7.19
N LEU A 135 -21.06 6.65 7.60
CA LEU A 135 -20.10 5.87 6.84
C LEU A 135 -20.82 4.78 6.04
N HIS A 136 -20.78 4.89 4.72
CA HIS A 136 -21.29 3.91 3.77
C HIS A 136 -20.18 2.94 3.37
N VAL A 137 -20.39 1.66 3.60
CA VAL A 137 -19.44 0.59 3.28
C VAL A 137 -20.04 -0.33 2.22
N VAL A 138 -19.28 -0.59 1.14
CA VAL A 138 -19.69 -1.44 0.03
C VAL A 138 -18.68 -2.56 -0.18
N LEU A 139 -19.13 -3.81 -0.03
CA LEU A 139 -18.36 -5.02 -0.31
C LEU A 139 -18.55 -5.47 -1.76
N ALA A 140 -17.54 -6.11 -2.35
CA ALA A 140 -17.59 -6.59 -3.73
C ALA A 140 -18.58 -7.74 -3.95
N ARG A 141 -18.85 -8.48 -2.88
CA ARG A 141 -19.74 -9.64 -2.86
C ARG A 141 -20.24 -9.85 -1.43
N PRO A 142 -21.38 -10.52 -1.25
CA PRO A 142 -21.84 -10.91 0.07
C PRO A 142 -20.89 -11.96 0.66
N GLU A 143 -20.60 -11.82 1.95
CA GLU A 143 -19.77 -12.77 2.69
C GLU A 143 -20.62 -13.67 3.58
N ARG A 144 -20.11 -14.88 3.87
CA ARG A 144 -20.85 -15.88 4.67
C ARG A 144 -20.90 -15.54 6.15
N GLU A 145 -19.89 -14.80 6.60
CA GLU A 145 -19.75 -14.36 7.99
C GLU A 145 -19.89 -12.83 8.06
N PRO A 146 -20.31 -12.26 9.21
CA PRO A 146 -20.31 -10.82 9.41
C PRO A 146 -18.91 -10.23 9.24
N VAL A 147 -18.83 -9.07 8.60
CA VAL A 147 -17.57 -8.37 8.32
C VAL A 147 -17.43 -7.20 9.28
N VAL A 148 -16.45 -7.26 10.18
CA VAL A 148 -16.19 -6.19 11.14
C VAL A 148 -15.57 -4.97 10.44
N VAL A 149 -16.13 -3.80 10.71
CA VAL A 149 -15.64 -2.51 10.23
C VAL A 149 -15.06 -1.75 11.42
N SER A 150 -13.78 -1.40 11.30
CA SER A 150 -13.06 -0.61 12.29
C SER A 150 -12.53 0.66 11.65
N THR A 151 -12.50 1.75 12.42
CA THR A 151 -11.99 3.05 11.97
C THR A 151 -10.94 3.58 12.92
N SER A 152 -10.09 4.47 12.41
CA SER A 152 -9.08 5.18 13.18
C SER A 152 -8.91 6.57 12.58
N THR A 153 -8.79 7.59 13.44
CA THR A 153 -8.57 8.97 13.00
C THR A 153 -7.15 9.22 12.48
N ASP A 154 -6.18 8.39 12.89
CA ASP A 154 -4.76 8.61 12.60
C ASP A 154 -4.01 7.36 12.09
N GLY A 155 -4.68 6.21 12.04
CA GLY A 155 -4.12 4.93 11.60
C GLY A 155 -3.09 4.32 12.56
N SER A 156 -2.86 4.91 13.74
CA SER A 156 -1.84 4.43 14.69
C SER A 156 -2.19 3.09 15.33
N VAL A 157 -1.17 2.37 15.80
CA VAL A 157 -1.36 1.08 16.48
C VAL A 157 -2.16 1.31 17.77
N GLY A 158 -3.29 0.61 17.92
CA GLY A 158 -4.18 0.74 19.08
C GLY A 158 -5.21 1.86 19.01
N SER A 159 -5.19 2.72 17.97
CA SER A 159 -6.24 3.74 17.78
C SER A 159 -7.46 3.22 17.01
N TRP A 160 -7.37 2.02 16.43
CA TRP A 160 -8.46 1.36 15.73
C TRP A 160 -9.57 0.96 16.69
N ARG A 161 -10.79 1.38 16.37
CA ARG A 161 -12.01 1.07 17.14
C ARG A 161 -13.04 0.44 16.23
N GLU A 162 -13.70 -0.59 16.74
CA GLU A 162 -14.82 -1.21 16.04
C GLU A 162 -15.98 -0.22 15.94
N LEU A 163 -16.48 -0.02 14.73
CA LEU A 163 -17.65 0.78 14.43
C LEU A 163 -18.92 -0.08 14.38
N GLY A 164 -18.78 -1.32 13.88
CA GLY A 164 -19.84 -2.31 13.80
C GLY A 164 -19.52 -3.36 12.74
N SER A 165 -20.53 -4.06 12.23
CA SER A 165 -20.34 -5.09 11.21
C SER A 165 -21.31 -4.95 10.03
N VAL A 166 -20.83 -5.35 8.84
CA VAL A 166 -21.69 -5.68 7.70
C VAL A 166 -22.29 -7.07 7.98
N PRO A 167 -23.61 -7.24 8.03
CA PRO A 167 -24.22 -8.54 8.28
C PRO A 167 -23.85 -9.58 7.21
N ALA A 168 -23.79 -10.85 7.60
CA ALA A 168 -23.63 -11.95 6.66
C ALA A 168 -24.69 -11.89 5.54
N GLY A 169 -24.27 -12.12 4.30
CA GLY A 169 -25.13 -12.04 3.13
C GLY A 169 -25.41 -10.62 2.61
N ALA A 170 -25.05 -9.57 3.34
CA ALA A 170 -25.19 -8.19 2.89
C ALA A 170 -23.94 -7.71 2.14
N THR A 171 -24.13 -6.81 1.18
CA THR A 171 -23.05 -6.14 0.44
C THR A 171 -22.87 -4.69 0.83
N THR A 172 -23.80 -4.12 1.57
CA THR A 172 -23.84 -2.69 1.90
C THR A 172 -24.33 -2.49 3.32
N VAL A 173 -23.73 -1.55 4.04
CA VAL A 173 -24.22 -1.06 5.32
C VAL A 173 -23.88 0.42 5.48
N THR A 174 -24.75 1.15 6.16
CA THR A 174 -24.49 2.53 6.60
C THR A 174 -24.34 2.52 8.11
N PHE A 175 -23.21 2.99 8.60
CA PHE A 175 -23.01 3.26 10.01
C PHE A 175 -23.36 4.72 10.30
N PRO A 176 -24.13 5.00 11.36
CA PRO A 176 -24.50 6.38 11.68
C PRO A 176 -23.26 7.23 11.99
N PRO A 177 -23.36 8.57 11.90
CA PRO A 177 -22.26 9.47 12.23
C PRO A 177 -21.82 9.23 13.68
N ALA A 178 -20.59 8.76 13.86
CA ALA A 178 -19.99 8.56 15.17
C ALA A 178 -18.97 9.68 15.44
N ALA A 179 -18.83 10.07 16.70
CA ALA A 179 -17.76 11.00 17.09
C ALA A 179 -16.39 10.35 16.80
N GLY A 180 -15.64 10.90 15.85
CA GLY A 180 -14.32 10.38 15.45
C GLY A 180 -14.30 9.64 14.10
N LEU A 181 -15.33 9.77 13.28
CA LEU A 181 -15.20 9.71 11.82
C LEU A 181 -14.77 11.07 11.27
#